data_AF-A0A345PCI8-F1
#
_entry.id   AF-A0A345PCI8-F1
#
_cell.length_a   1.000
_cell.length_b   1.000
_cell.length_c   1.000
_cell.angle_alpha   90.00
_cell.angle_beta   90.00
_cell.angle_gamma   90.00
#
_symmetry.space_group_name_H-M   'P 1'
#
loop_
_entity.id
_entity.type
_entity.pdbx_description
1 polymer ?
#
loop_
_entity_poly.entity_id
_entity_poly.type
_entity_poly.pdbx_seq_one_letter_code
_entity_poly.pdbx_strand_id
1 'polypeptide(L)'
;MTQLSLMQILIESETELLVELRMGNGLDKEQYGKFINAFTELAGLWEKENSLPNKAVQSIMEIYAELCQFSFNYSDEESKRIRDAAQQINILREQCLSGSGKPDHNQAETIRGLIQYIDENNGFFVQMEQGKGMDEEQFERIFQELEKVFSEITSWQAIPKSVVKILIAFYEMDLLVIKYEEEFEMQEEADKIYDAYERVFELIAG
;
A
#
# COMPACT_ATOMS: atom_id res chain seq x y z
N MET A 1 -5.46 18.60 18.56
CA MET A 1 -6.03 18.51 17.20
C MET A 1 -7.07 17.39 17.21
N THR A 2 -8.13 17.43 16.40
CA THR A 2 -9.08 16.29 16.33
C THR A 2 -8.56 15.24 15.33
N GLN A 3 -8.95 13.97 15.48
CA GLN A 3 -8.60 12.92 14.52
C GLN A 3 -9.04 13.28 13.09
N LEU A 4 -10.21 13.91 12.94
CA LEU A 4 -10.69 14.39 11.65
C LEU A 4 -9.76 15.44 11.03
N SER A 5 -9.33 16.44 11.80
CA SER A 5 -8.39 17.45 11.29
C SER A 5 -7.02 16.86 10.97
N LEU A 6 -6.55 15.87 11.74
CA LEU A 6 -5.28 15.18 11.45
C LEU A 6 -5.36 14.39 10.14
N MET A 7 -6.46 13.65 9.91
CA MET A 7 -6.66 12.93 8.65
C MET A 7 -6.74 13.86 7.45
N GLN A 8 -7.39 15.02 7.62
CA GLN A 8 -7.44 16.01 6.54
C GLN A 8 -6.04 16.55 6.22
N ILE A 9 -5.23 16.88 7.24
CA ILE A 9 -3.83 17.29 7.03
C ILE A 9 -3.03 16.18 6.36
N LEU A 10 -3.20 14.92 6.78
CA LEU A 10 -2.53 13.76 6.18
C LEU A 10 -2.79 13.71 4.66
N ILE A 11 -4.05 13.71 4.26
CA ILE A 11 -4.48 13.57 2.85
C ILE A 11 -4.05 14.79 2.01
N GLU A 12 -4.25 16.01 2.54
CA GLU A 12 -3.89 17.24 1.81
C GLU A 12 -2.37 17.34 1.63
N SER A 13 -1.58 17.09 2.69
CA SER A 13 -0.12 17.16 2.60
C SER A 13 0.47 16.03 1.76
N GLU A 14 -0.14 14.85 1.74
CA GLU A 14 0.22 13.78 0.79
C GLU A 14 0.03 14.26 -0.66
N THR A 15 -1.17 14.78 -0.97
CA THR A 15 -1.51 15.22 -2.32
C THR A 15 -0.52 16.26 -2.82
N GLU A 16 -0.26 17.30 -2.02
CA GLU A 16 0.69 18.35 -2.36
C GLU A 16 2.13 17.80 -2.50
N LEU A 17 2.55 16.88 -1.63
CA LEU A 17 3.85 16.24 -1.72
C LEU A 17 4.03 15.47 -3.04
N LEU A 18 3.01 14.69 -3.44
CA LEU A 18 3.03 13.93 -4.68
C LEU A 18 2.96 14.83 -5.92
N VAL A 19 2.24 15.95 -5.84
CA VAL A 19 2.22 16.97 -6.91
C VAL A 19 3.63 17.53 -7.15
N GLU A 20 4.34 17.93 -6.11
CA GLU A 20 5.70 18.48 -6.23
C GLU A 20 6.67 17.46 -6.85
N LEU A 21 6.55 16.18 -6.46
CA LEU A 21 7.35 15.10 -7.02
C LEU A 21 7.04 14.86 -8.51
N ARG A 22 5.77 14.89 -8.90
CA ARG A 22 5.35 14.75 -10.31
C ARG A 22 5.81 15.92 -11.18
N MET A 23 5.91 17.11 -10.59
CA MET A 23 6.38 18.32 -11.28
C MET A 23 7.91 18.39 -11.42
N GLY A 24 8.65 17.45 -10.82
CA GLY A 24 10.12 17.45 -10.86
C GLY A 24 10.77 18.39 -9.85
N ASN A 25 10.01 18.91 -8.87
CA ASN A 25 10.50 19.85 -7.88
C ASN A 25 11.24 19.18 -6.70
N GLY A 26 11.23 17.84 -6.66
CA GLY A 26 11.81 17.05 -5.58
C GLY A 26 10.90 16.97 -4.35
N LEU A 27 11.48 16.50 -3.25
CA LEU A 27 10.78 16.31 -1.99
C LEU A 27 10.54 17.67 -1.31
N ASP A 28 9.30 18.13 -1.32
CA ASP A 28 8.85 19.28 -0.53
C ASP A 28 8.94 18.94 0.97
N LYS A 29 9.89 19.58 1.66
CA LYS A 29 10.15 19.37 3.09
C LYS A 29 9.02 19.89 3.97
N GLU A 30 8.31 20.93 3.57
CA GLU A 30 7.20 21.48 4.34
C GLU A 30 6.01 20.52 4.30
N GLN A 31 5.64 20.05 3.11
CA GLN A 31 4.54 19.09 2.97
C GLN A 31 4.89 17.75 3.60
N TYR A 32 6.11 17.24 3.39
CA TYR A 32 6.60 16.06 4.08
C TYR A 32 6.53 16.20 5.62
N GLY A 33 6.93 17.37 6.15
CA GLY A 33 6.85 17.65 7.58
C GLY A 33 5.43 17.65 8.12
N LYS A 34 4.47 18.24 7.38
CA LYS A 34 3.04 18.19 7.72
C LYS A 34 2.52 16.76 7.72
N PHE A 35 2.84 16.00 6.67
CA PHE A 35 2.44 14.61 6.51
C PHE A 35 2.94 13.76 7.68
N ILE A 36 4.25 13.79 7.96
CA ILE A 36 4.87 12.98 9.02
C ILE A 36 4.31 13.33 10.39
N ASN A 37 4.11 14.61 10.70
CA ASN A 37 3.56 15.01 11.99
C ASN A 37 2.12 14.49 12.16
N ALA A 38 1.28 14.67 11.14
CA ALA A 38 -0.09 14.16 11.17
C ALA A 38 -0.12 12.63 11.25
N PHE A 39 0.70 11.94 10.45
CA PHE A 39 0.74 10.48 10.42
C PHE A 39 1.26 9.91 11.73
N THR A 40 2.25 10.55 12.37
CA THR A 40 2.77 10.12 13.67
C THR A 40 1.69 10.18 14.75
N GLU A 41 0.94 11.29 14.81
CA GLU A 41 -0.17 11.42 15.76
C GLU A 41 -1.27 10.37 15.48
N LEU A 42 -1.64 10.18 14.21
CA LEU A 42 -2.65 9.20 13.82
C LEU A 42 -2.20 7.75 14.06
N ALA A 43 -0.94 7.42 13.77
CA ALA A 43 -0.38 6.10 14.00
C ALA A 43 -0.44 5.74 15.49
N GLY A 44 -0.14 6.68 16.39
CA GLY A 44 -0.27 6.48 17.83
C GLY A 44 -1.73 6.27 18.30
N LEU A 45 -2.69 6.91 17.64
CA LEU A 45 -4.12 6.67 17.89
C LEU A 45 -4.56 5.30 17.38
N TRP A 46 -4.13 4.93 16.18
CA TRP A 46 -4.57 3.72 15.51
C TRP A 46 -3.82 2.47 15.95
N GLU A 47 -2.65 2.57 16.56
CA GLU A 47 -1.81 1.44 17.00
C GLU A 47 -2.64 0.39 17.76
N LYS A 48 -3.51 0.84 18.67
CA LYS A 48 -4.34 -0.02 19.52
C LYS A 48 -5.69 -0.43 18.91
N GLU A 49 -6.08 0.19 17.80
CA GLU A 49 -7.33 -0.10 17.12
C GLU A 49 -7.20 -1.34 16.21
N ASN A 50 -8.33 -1.98 15.90
CA ASN A 50 -8.35 -3.14 15.00
C ASN A 50 -8.49 -2.75 13.52
N SER A 51 -8.95 -1.53 13.26
CA SER A 51 -9.27 -1.02 11.93
C SER A 51 -8.78 0.41 11.76
N LEU A 52 -8.67 0.85 10.51
CA LEU A 52 -8.33 2.21 10.12
C LEU A 52 -9.55 2.89 9.51
N PRO A 53 -9.73 4.21 9.69
CA PRO A 53 -10.77 4.94 8.98
C PRO A 53 -10.61 4.76 7.47
N ASN A 54 -11.68 4.38 6.77
CA ASN A 54 -11.64 4.12 5.32
C ASN A 54 -11.01 5.30 4.54
N LYS A 55 -11.31 6.54 4.94
CA LYS A 55 -10.77 7.76 4.33
C LYS A 55 -9.25 7.90 4.36
N ALA A 56 -8.56 7.21 5.28
CA ALA A 56 -7.11 7.28 5.40
C ALA A 56 -6.40 6.09 4.74
N VAL A 57 -7.16 5.06 4.29
CA VAL A 57 -6.57 3.82 3.78
C VAL A 57 -5.78 4.07 2.51
N GLN A 58 -6.33 4.86 1.59
CA GLN A 58 -5.67 5.20 0.33
C GLN A 58 -4.30 5.84 0.59
N SER A 59 -4.25 6.91 1.39
CA SER A 59 -3.01 7.60 1.72
C SER A 59 -1.94 6.70 2.38
N ILE A 60 -2.36 5.72 3.17
CA ILE A 60 -1.45 4.78 3.85
C ILE A 60 -0.94 3.72 2.88
N MET A 61 -1.77 3.34 1.91
CA MET A 61 -1.47 2.34 0.90
C MET A 61 -0.47 2.87 -0.14
N GLU A 62 -0.73 4.06 -0.69
CA GLU A 62 -0.04 4.55 -1.89
C GLU A 62 1.33 5.16 -1.59
N ILE A 63 1.40 6.01 -0.55
CA ILE A 63 2.51 6.94 -0.34
C ILE A 63 3.91 6.30 -0.32
N TYR A 64 4.05 5.09 0.22
CA TYR A 64 5.36 4.42 0.28
C TYR A 64 5.83 4.00 -1.12
N ALA A 65 4.96 3.33 -1.88
CA ALA A 65 5.27 2.87 -3.22
C ALA A 65 5.52 4.07 -4.15
N GLU A 66 4.66 5.09 -4.08
CA GLU A 66 4.82 6.33 -4.86
C GLU A 66 6.18 6.98 -4.61
N LEU A 67 6.61 7.14 -3.34
CA LEU A 67 7.91 7.72 -3.04
C LEU A 67 9.07 6.85 -3.54
N CYS A 68 8.98 5.53 -3.37
CA CYS A 68 9.98 4.61 -3.91
C CYS A 68 10.09 4.76 -5.44
N GLN A 69 8.98 4.75 -6.15
CA GLN A 69 8.93 4.93 -7.61
C GLN A 69 9.46 6.30 -8.05
N PHE A 70 8.98 7.39 -7.44
CA PHE A 70 9.46 8.73 -7.76
C PHE A 70 10.96 8.86 -7.53
N SER A 71 11.53 8.16 -6.54
CA SER A 71 12.97 8.24 -6.27
C SER A 71 13.84 7.84 -7.46
N PHE A 72 13.35 7.00 -8.38
CA PHE A 72 14.06 6.61 -9.61
C PHE A 72 14.09 7.73 -10.66
N ASN A 73 13.18 8.70 -10.59
CA ASN A 73 13.14 9.85 -11.50
C ASN A 73 14.13 10.97 -11.10
N TYR A 74 14.77 10.86 -9.93
CA TYR A 74 15.74 11.83 -9.42
C TYR A 74 17.13 11.23 -9.35
N SER A 75 18.17 12.06 -9.41
CA SER A 75 19.57 11.62 -9.23
C SER A 75 20.09 11.89 -7.82
N ASP A 76 21.18 11.21 -7.49
CA ASP A 76 22.09 11.53 -6.38
C ASP A 76 21.39 11.75 -5.01
N GLU A 77 21.56 12.94 -4.44
CA GLU A 77 21.09 13.31 -3.12
C GLU A 77 19.57 13.38 -3.04
N GLU A 78 18.89 13.80 -4.10
CA GLU A 78 17.43 13.95 -4.07
C GLU A 78 16.74 12.60 -4.09
N SER A 79 17.21 11.69 -4.95
CA SER A 79 16.81 10.28 -4.95
C SER A 79 16.96 9.64 -3.56
N LYS A 80 18.12 9.88 -2.92
CA LYS A 80 18.37 9.38 -1.57
C LYS A 80 17.41 9.98 -0.54
N ARG A 81 17.17 11.29 -0.58
CA ARG A 81 16.23 11.96 0.33
C ARG A 81 14.81 11.41 0.22
N ILE A 82 14.35 11.15 -1.00
CA ILE A 82 13.03 10.56 -1.24
C ILE A 82 12.95 9.14 -0.66
N ARG A 83 13.98 8.31 -0.87
CA ARG A 83 14.04 6.96 -0.28
C ARG A 83 14.08 6.99 1.26
N ASP A 84 14.87 7.88 1.85
CA ASP A 84 14.94 8.04 3.31
C ASP A 84 13.56 8.46 3.87
N ALA A 85 12.84 9.34 3.17
CA ALA A 85 11.47 9.73 3.51
C ALA A 85 10.49 8.55 3.40
N ALA A 86 10.56 7.76 2.32
CA ALA A 86 9.74 6.57 2.14
C ALA A 86 9.95 5.57 3.29
N GLN A 87 11.20 5.31 3.66
CA GLN A 87 11.54 4.40 4.77
C GLN A 87 10.97 4.88 6.12
N GLN A 88 11.05 6.18 6.40
CA GLN A 88 10.46 6.74 7.62
C GLN A 88 8.92 6.57 7.64
N ILE A 89 8.27 6.77 6.51
CA ILE A 89 6.81 6.56 6.37
C ILE A 89 6.46 5.08 6.54
N ASN A 90 7.26 4.17 5.98
CA ASN A 90 7.03 2.74 6.15
C ASN A 90 7.09 2.31 7.62
N ILE A 91 8.04 2.83 8.40
CA ILE A 91 8.12 2.56 9.84
C ILE A 91 6.83 2.97 10.57
N LEU A 92 6.29 4.15 10.27
CA LEU A 92 5.03 4.62 10.87
C LEU A 92 3.84 3.77 10.43
N ARG A 93 3.82 3.37 9.15
CA ARG A 93 2.82 2.46 8.59
C ARG A 93 2.84 1.10 9.29
N GLU A 94 4.02 0.51 9.49
CA GLU A 94 4.20 -0.74 10.22
C GLU A 94 3.74 -0.61 11.67
N GLN A 95 4.08 0.48 12.36
CA GLN A 95 3.60 0.76 13.72
C GLN A 95 2.06 0.77 13.76
N CYS A 96 1.45 1.53 12.84
CA CYS A 96 0.01 1.61 12.71
C CYS A 96 -0.63 0.23 12.44
N LEU A 97 0.02 -0.61 11.62
CA LEU A 97 -0.50 -1.92 11.20
C LEU A 97 -0.09 -3.09 12.11
N SER A 98 0.68 -2.85 13.17
CA SER A 98 1.26 -3.90 14.04
C SER A 98 0.24 -4.78 14.77
N GLY A 99 -1.00 -4.33 14.93
CA GLY A 99 -2.08 -5.08 15.56
C GLY A 99 -2.62 -6.25 14.72
N SER A 100 -3.16 -7.28 15.39
CA SER A 100 -3.81 -8.43 14.72
C SER A 100 -5.11 -8.06 13.99
N GLY A 101 -5.64 -6.85 14.22
CA GLY A 101 -6.71 -6.24 13.46
C GLY A 101 -7.83 -7.19 13.09
N LYS A 102 -8.41 -7.87 14.09
CA LYS A 102 -9.41 -8.90 13.79
C LYS A 102 -10.64 -8.24 13.17
N PRO A 103 -11.02 -8.62 11.94
CA PRO A 103 -12.28 -8.18 11.37
C PRO A 103 -13.45 -8.61 12.27
N ASP A 104 -14.55 -7.87 12.22
CA ASP A 104 -15.79 -8.37 12.81
C ASP A 104 -16.30 -9.61 12.05
N HIS A 105 -17.34 -10.28 12.56
CA HIS A 105 -17.82 -11.53 11.94
C HIS A 105 -18.23 -11.34 10.47
N ASN A 106 -18.88 -10.22 10.11
CA ASN A 106 -19.33 -10.00 8.75
C ASN A 106 -18.14 -9.71 7.84
N GLN A 107 -17.24 -8.83 8.28
CA GLN A 107 -16.01 -8.51 7.56
C GLN A 107 -15.13 -9.76 7.38
N ALA A 108 -15.07 -10.63 8.39
CA ALA A 108 -14.31 -11.88 8.34
C ALA A 108 -14.87 -12.85 7.29
N GLU A 109 -16.20 -12.97 7.21
CA GLU A 109 -16.86 -13.78 6.18
C GLU A 109 -16.60 -13.21 4.78
N THR A 110 -16.70 -11.89 4.60
CA THR A 110 -16.44 -11.20 3.33
C THR A 110 -15.03 -11.50 2.81
N ILE A 111 -14.00 -11.45 3.67
CA ILE A 111 -12.60 -11.55 3.22
C ILE A 111 -12.03 -12.98 3.30
N ARG A 112 -12.79 -13.96 3.77
CA ARG A 112 -12.30 -15.32 4.00
C ARG A 112 -11.74 -15.95 2.73
N GLY A 113 -12.46 -15.84 1.61
CA GLY A 113 -12.03 -16.41 0.32
C GLY A 113 -10.72 -15.79 -0.15
N LEU A 114 -10.62 -14.46 -0.07
CA LEU A 114 -9.41 -13.72 -0.42
C LEU A 114 -8.19 -14.17 0.41
N ILE A 115 -8.32 -14.23 1.74
CA ILE A 115 -7.23 -14.70 2.62
C ILE A 115 -6.85 -16.14 2.29
N GLN A 116 -7.84 -17.02 2.08
CA GLN A 116 -7.59 -18.42 1.76
C GLN A 116 -6.73 -18.54 0.49
N TYR A 117 -7.11 -17.86 -0.60
CA TYR A 117 -6.34 -17.94 -1.84
C TYR A 117 -4.98 -17.25 -1.76
N ILE A 118 -4.84 -16.18 -0.97
CA ILE A 118 -3.53 -15.57 -0.71
C ILE A 118 -2.61 -16.55 0.02
N ASP A 119 -3.09 -17.23 1.07
CA ASP A 119 -2.27 -18.09 1.93
C ASP A 119 -1.98 -19.49 1.33
N GLU A 120 -2.64 -19.85 0.23
CA GLU A 120 -2.39 -21.10 -0.49
C GLU A 120 -0.92 -21.24 -0.94
N ASN A 121 -0.43 -22.48 -1.00
CA ASN A 121 0.89 -22.84 -1.53
C ASN A 121 2.09 -22.08 -0.91
N ASN A 122 2.04 -21.75 0.38
CA ASN A 122 3.05 -20.95 1.12
C ASN A 122 2.94 -19.42 0.93
N GLY A 123 1.82 -18.93 0.42
CA GLY A 123 1.54 -17.50 0.33
C GLY A 123 1.91 -16.90 -1.02
N PHE A 124 0.95 -16.31 -1.73
CA PHE A 124 1.13 -15.66 -3.04
C PHE A 124 2.25 -14.60 -3.01
N PHE A 125 2.10 -13.58 -2.17
CA PHE A 125 3.10 -12.50 -2.05
C PHE A 125 4.46 -13.00 -1.54
N VAL A 126 4.46 -13.99 -0.64
CA VAL A 126 5.70 -14.59 -0.10
C VAL A 126 6.50 -15.28 -1.20
N GLN A 127 5.82 -15.99 -2.11
CA GLN A 127 6.48 -16.61 -3.26
C GLN A 127 7.07 -15.57 -4.20
N MET A 128 6.31 -14.52 -4.51
CA MET A 128 6.78 -13.44 -5.37
C MET A 128 8.02 -12.76 -4.80
N GLU A 129 8.02 -12.43 -3.50
CA GLU A 129 9.17 -11.83 -2.81
C GLU A 129 10.45 -12.69 -2.84
N GLN A 130 10.28 -14.01 -2.95
CA GLN A 130 11.37 -15.00 -3.03
C GLN A 130 11.89 -15.22 -4.45
N GLY A 131 11.37 -14.52 -5.46
CA GLY A 131 11.79 -14.69 -6.86
C GLY A 131 11.26 -15.98 -7.50
N LYS A 132 10.12 -16.51 -7.03
CA LYS A 132 9.52 -17.75 -7.60
C LYS A 132 8.64 -17.51 -8.83
N GLY A 133 8.46 -16.26 -9.24
CA GLY A 133 7.47 -15.87 -10.24
C GLY A 133 6.07 -15.73 -9.66
N MET A 134 5.15 -15.28 -10.51
CA MET A 134 3.74 -15.12 -10.17
C MET A 134 2.94 -16.35 -10.62
N ASP A 135 2.22 -16.99 -9.70
CA ASP A 135 1.25 -18.02 -10.05
C ASP A 135 -0.03 -17.37 -10.60
N GLU A 136 -0.16 -17.36 -11.92
CA GLU A 136 -1.30 -16.74 -12.63
C GLU A 136 -2.65 -17.39 -12.25
N GLU A 137 -2.71 -18.70 -12.03
CA GLU A 137 -3.96 -19.38 -11.64
C GLU A 137 -4.36 -19.02 -10.21
N GLN A 138 -3.38 -18.89 -9.31
CA GLN A 138 -3.62 -18.36 -7.97
C GLN A 138 -4.06 -16.88 -8.03
N PHE A 139 -3.39 -16.06 -8.85
CA PHE A 139 -3.74 -14.65 -9.04
C PHE A 139 -5.18 -14.47 -9.52
N GLU A 140 -5.65 -15.23 -10.51
CA GLU A 140 -7.04 -15.09 -11.00
C GLU A 140 -8.08 -15.37 -9.91
N ARG A 141 -7.84 -16.38 -9.07
CA ARG A 141 -8.73 -16.71 -7.94
C ARG A 141 -8.71 -15.63 -6.87
N ILE A 142 -7.52 -15.09 -6.59
CA ILE A 142 -7.33 -13.95 -5.69
C ILE A 142 -8.06 -12.72 -6.23
N PHE A 143 -7.90 -12.39 -7.51
CA PHE A 143 -8.47 -11.22 -8.15
C PHE A 143 -10.00 -11.25 -8.12
N GLN A 144 -10.61 -12.40 -8.44
CA GLN A 144 -12.07 -12.57 -8.36
C GLN A 144 -12.62 -12.39 -6.94
N GLU A 145 -11.89 -12.82 -5.92
CA GLU A 145 -12.28 -12.56 -4.52
C GLU A 145 -12.05 -11.09 -4.15
N LEU A 146 -10.97 -10.48 -4.64
CA LEU A 146 -10.70 -9.06 -4.43
C LEU A 146 -11.81 -8.18 -5.01
N GLU A 147 -12.31 -8.46 -6.21
CA GLU A 147 -13.46 -7.75 -6.82
C GLU A 147 -14.71 -7.79 -5.93
N LYS A 148 -15.04 -8.98 -5.39
CA LYS A 148 -16.17 -9.16 -4.46
C LYS A 148 -15.96 -8.34 -3.19
N VAL A 149 -14.79 -8.49 -2.58
CA VAL A 149 -14.42 -7.81 -1.34
C VAL A 149 -14.44 -6.30 -1.52
N PHE A 150 -13.91 -5.78 -2.63
CA PHE A 150 -13.85 -4.34 -2.90
C PHE A 150 -15.24 -3.72 -3.07
N SER A 151 -16.17 -4.44 -3.71
CA SER A 151 -17.57 -4.01 -3.82
C SER A 151 -18.24 -3.78 -2.46
N GLU A 152 -17.82 -4.51 -1.42
CA GLU A 152 -18.34 -4.39 -0.06
C GLU A 152 -17.57 -3.37 0.79
N ILE A 153 -16.24 -3.31 0.65
CA ILE A 153 -15.35 -2.45 1.44
C ILE A 153 -15.67 -0.96 1.28
N THR A 154 -16.13 -0.53 0.11
CA THR A 154 -16.52 0.87 -0.14
C THR A 154 -17.62 1.37 0.80
N SER A 155 -18.41 0.46 1.38
CA SER A 155 -19.47 0.79 2.35
C SER A 155 -18.98 0.85 3.80
N TRP A 156 -17.77 0.37 4.09
CA TRP A 156 -17.26 0.25 5.45
C TRP A 156 -16.72 1.58 5.96
N GLN A 157 -17.12 1.98 7.17
CA GLN A 157 -16.57 3.19 7.81
C GLN A 157 -15.11 3.01 8.23
N ALA A 158 -14.73 1.80 8.62
CA ALA A 158 -13.39 1.44 9.05
C ALA A 158 -12.99 0.08 8.48
N ILE A 159 -11.76 0.01 7.96
CA ILE A 159 -11.21 -1.14 7.26
C ILE A 159 -10.29 -1.91 8.22
N PRO A 160 -10.49 -3.23 8.41
CA PRO A 160 -9.60 -4.04 9.24
C PRO A 160 -8.15 -3.92 8.79
N LYS A 161 -7.21 -3.84 9.74
CA LYS A 161 -5.77 -3.73 9.40
C LYS A 161 -5.27 -4.90 8.57
N SER A 162 -5.84 -6.10 8.74
CA SER A 162 -5.53 -7.27 7.90
C SER A 162 -5.85 -7.01 6.43
N VAL A 163 -6.97 -6.37 6.14
CA VAL A 163 -7.39 -5.98 4.79
C VAL A 163 -6.48 -4.88 4.25
N VAL A 164 -6.17 -3.86 5.06
CA VAL A 164 -5.24 -2.80 4.64
C VAL A 164 -3.87 -3.35 4.26
N LYS A 165 -3.35 -4.34 5.00
CA LYS A 165 -2.10 -5.03 4.64
C LYS A 165 -2.16 -5.75 3.30
N ILE A 166 -3.30 -6.39 3.00
CA ILE A 166 -3.52 -7.06 1.71
C ILE A 166 -3.54 -6.01 0.58
N LEU A 167 -4.25 -4.91 0.76
CA LEU A 167 -4.31 -3.83 -0.23
C LEU A 167 -2.93 -3.21 -0.48
N ILE A 168 -2.14 -2.97 0.58
CA ILE A 168 -0.73 -2.54 0.46
C ILE A 168 0.08 -3.54 -0.36
N ALA A 169 -0.02 -4.84 -0.06
CA ALA A 169 0.75 -5.86 -0.76
C ALA A 169 0.44 -5.91 -2.26
N PHE A 170 -0.82 -5.69 -2.65
CA PHE A 170 -1.17 -5.52 -4.06
C PHE A 170 -0.61 -4.25 -4.67
N TYR A 171 -0.74 -3.10 -3.99
CA TYR A 171 -0.25 -1.82 -4.50
C TYR A 171 1.28 -1.85 -4.68
N GLU A 172 1.99 -2.58 -3.82
CA GLU A 172 3.44 -2.72 -3.87
C GLU A 172 3.94 -3.77 -4.86
N MET A 173 3.04 -4.46 -5.59
CA MET A 173 3.46 -5.35 -6.69
C MET A 173 4.29 -4.63 -7.74
N ASP A 174 4.05 -3.34 -7.98
CA ASP A 174 4.90 -2.56 -8.90
C ASP A 174 6.36 -2.48 -8.42
N LEU A 175 6.61 -2.43 -7.11
CA LEU A 175 7.98 -2.48 -6.58
C LEU A 175 8.65 -3.82 -6.87
N LEU A 176 7.86 -4.89 -7.00
CA LEU A 176 8.37 -6.20 -7.39
C LEU A 176 8.71 -6.27 -8.87
N VAL A 177 8.08 -5.48 -9.74
CA VAL A 177 8.44 -5.40 -11.16
C VAL A 177 9.93 -5.05 -11.28
N ILE A 178 10.36 -3.96 -10.64
CA ILE A 178 11.76 -3.52 -10.64
C ILE A 178 12.68 -4.61 -10.08
N LYS A 179 12.28 -5.27 -8.99
CA LYS A 179 13.05 -6.36 -8.39
C LYS A 179 13.22 -7.55 -9.35
N TYR A 180 12.20 -7.90 -10.11
CA TYR A 180 12.26 -8.97 -11.10
C TYR A 180 13.10 -8.59 -12.32
N GLU A 181 13.04 -7.33 -12.76
CA GLU A 181 13.87 -6.84 -13.87
C GLU A 181 15.35 -6.76 -13.48
N GLU A 182 15.66 -6.15 -12.33
CA GLU A 182 17.03 -5.78 -11.96
C GLU A 182 17.76 -6.81 -11.09
N GLU A 183 17.07 -7.44 -10.12
CA GLU A 183 17.72 -8.37 -9.18
C GLU A 183 17.63 -9.82 -9.63
N PHE A 184 16.46 -10.25 -10.12
CA PHE A 184 16.25 -11.63 -10.57
C PHE A 184 16.53 -11.86 -12.05
N GLU A 185 16.62 -10.79 -12.85
CA GLU A 185 16.83 -10.84 -14.30
C GLU A 185 15.75 -11.68 -15.04
N MET A 186 14.49 -11.56 -14.60
CA MET A 186 13.34 -12.35 -15.06
C MET A 186 12.29 -11.47 -15.76
N GLN A 187 12.59 -10.94 -16.95
CA GLN A 187 11.71 -10.00 -17.66
C GLN A 187 10.29 -10.53 -17.90
N GLU A 188 10.15 -11.78 -18.34
CA GLU A 188 8.82 -12.37 -18.60
C GLU A 188 7.94 -12.42 -17.33
N GLU A 189 8.55 -12.59 -16.16
CA GLU A 189 7.81 -12.55 -14.90
C GLU A 189 7.54 -11.12 -14.44
N ALA A 190 8.46 -10.18 -14.69
CA ALA A 190 8.22 -8.77 -14.42
C ALA A 190 7.01 -8.24 -15.21
N ASP A 191 6.92 -8.57 -16.51
CA ASP A 191 5.81 -8.18 -17.37
C ASP A 191 4.46 -8.72 -16.83
N LYS A 192 4.43 -9.99 -16.39
CA LYS A 192 3.22 -10.58 -15.79
C LYS A 192 2.80 -9.90 -14.49
N ILE A 193 3.78 -9.59 -13.64
CA ILE A 193 3.53 -8.90 -12.37
C ILE A 193 2.98 -7.51 -12.63
N TYR A 194 3.52 -6.80 -13.63
CA TYR A 194 3.03 -5.49 -14.04
C TYR A 194 1.59 -5.56 -14.57
N ASP A 195 1.29 -6.51 -15.48
CA ASP A 195 -0.08 -6.72 -15.98
C ASP A 195 -1.08 -7.02 -14.85
N ALA A 196 -0.67 -7.81 -13.85
CA ALA A 196 -1.47 -8.12 -12.68
C ALA A 196 -1.66 -6.90 -11.76
N TYR A 197 -0.60 -6.12 -11.55
CA TYR A 197 -0.65 -4.86 -10.80
C TYR A 197 -1.63 -3.88 -11.43
N GLU A 198 -1.54 -3.63 -12.75
CA GLU A 198 -2.42 -2.70 -13.47
C GLU A 198 -3.90 -3.07 -13.31
N ARG A 199 -4.24 -4.37 -13.38
CA ARG A 199 -5.61 -4.85 -13.14
C ARG A 199 -6.10 -4.55 -11.73
N VAL A 200 -5.23 -4.72 -10.73
CA VAL A 200 -5.59 -4.42 -9.34
C VAL A 200 -5.67 -2.91 -9.11
N PHE A 201 -4.79 -2.14 -9.73
CA PHE A 201 -4.79 -0.68 -9.68
C PHE A 201 -6.11 -0.12 -10.26
N GLU A 202 -6.53 -0.56 -11.44
CA GLU A 202 -7.82 -0.16 -12.06
C GLU A 202 -9.02 -0.49 -11.14
N LEU A 203 -8.98 -1.62 -10.44
CA LEU A 203 -10.04 -1.99 -9.49
C LEU A 203 -10.08 -1.06 -8.26
N ILE A 204 -8.91 -0.70 -7.72
CA ILE A 204 -8.80 0.00 -6.43
C ILE A 204 -8.86 1.53 -6.60
N ALA A 205 -8.19 2.07 -7.62
CA ALA A 205 -8.02 3.51 -7.85
C ALA A 205 -8.99 4.10 -8.90
N GLY A 206 -9.62 3.25 -9.73
CA GLY A 206 -10.60 3.64 -10.77
C GLY A 206 -9.95 4.10 -12.07
#